data_AF-A0A3C1DPI1-F1
#
_entry.id   AF-A0A3C1DPI1-F1
#
_cell.length_a   1.000
_cell.length_b   1.000
_cell.length_c   1.000
_cell.angle_alpha   90.00
_cell.angle_beta   90.00
_cell.angle_gamma   90.00
#
_symmetry.space_group_name_H-M   'P 1'
#
loop_
_entity.id
_entity.type
_entity.pdbx_description
1 polymer ?
#
loop_
_entity_poly.entity_id
_entity_poly.type
_entity_poly.pdbx_seq_one_letter_code
_entity_poly.pdbx_strand_id
1 'polypeptide(L)' 'LLGFDKLLEARLLFAAPEIRPDLDLAKAIVQSYTRRLARYRCDNCGFKARQFYWRCPACGGWETYSPKRTEEFDLTP' A
#
# COMPACT_ATOMS: atom_id res chain seq x y z
N LEU A 1 4.33 4.53 -5.14
CA LEU A 1 4.62 3.15 -5.64
C LEU A 1 3.35 2.41 -6.09
N LEU A 2 2.19 2.63 -5.46
CA LEU A 2 0.90 2.10 -5.91
C LEU A 2 0.55 2.44 -7.38
N GLY A 3 0.80 3.67 -7.85
CA GLY A 3 0.62 4.02 -9.26
C GLY A 3 1.52 3.24 -10.22
N PHE A 4 2.71 2.82 -9.77
CA PHE A 4 3.63 2.02 -10.57
C PHE A 4 3.16 0.56 -10.67
N ASP A 5 2.61 -0.01 -9.60
CA ASP A 5 1.94 -1.32 -9.62
C ASP A 5 0.79 -1.31 -10.66
N LYS A 6 -0.04 -0.27 -10.67
CA LYS A 6 -1.13 -0.10 -11.66
C LYS A 6 -0.61 0.02 -13.10
N LEU A 7 0.51 0.71 -13.31
CA LEU A 7 1.15 0.80 -14.62
C LEU A 7 1.65 -0.57 -15.10
N LEU A 8 2.29 -1.36 -14.22
CA LEU A 8 2.76 -2.71 -14.55
C LEU A 8 1.59 -3.64 -14.88
N GLU A 9 0.47 -3.54 -14.15
CA GLU A 9 -0.78 -4.26 -14.49
C GLU A 9 -1.27 -3.92 -15.89
N ALA A 10 -1.33 -2.63 -16.24
CA ALA A 10 -1.74 -2.21 -17.57
C ALA A 10 -0.78 -2.69 -18.67
N ARG A 11 0.54 -2.69 -18.41
CA ARG A 11 1.55 -3.17 -19.37
C ARG A 11 1.46 -4.68 -19.61
N LEU A 12 1.18 -5.47 -18.58
CA LEU A 12 1.03 -6.93 -18.70
C LEU A 12 -0.13 -7.34 -19.63
N LEU A 13 -1.16 -6.51 -19.78
CA LEU A 13 -2.29 -6.77 -20.70
C LEU A 13 -1.87 -6.78 -22.17
N PHE A 14 -0.81 -6.07 -22.52
CA PHE A 14 -0.33 -5.89 -23.90
C PHE A 14 1.10 -6.41 -24.10
N ALA A 15 1.67 -7.11 -23.11
CA ALA A 15 3.04 -7.56 -23.14
C ALA A 15 3.21 -8.74 -24.10
N ALA A 16 4.23 -8.65 -24.97
CA ALA A 16 4.69 -9.78 -25.75
C ALA A 16 5.22 -10.91 -24.81
N PRO A 17 5.12 -12.19 -25.22
CA PRO A 17 5.49 -13.34 -24.38
C PRO A 17 6.91 -13.27 -23.82
N GLU A 18 7.84 -12.69 -24.59
CA GLU A 18 9.27 -12.61 -24.27
C GLU A 18 9.56 -11.66 -23.11
N ILE A 19 8.78 -10.57 -22.98
CA ILE A 19 8.98 -9.50 -21.98
C ILE A 19 8.13 -9.74 -20.72
N ARG A 20 7.09 -10.57 -20.84
CA ARG A 20 6.17 -10.89 -19.75
C ARG A 20 6.84 -11.40 -18.46
N PRO A 21 7.82 -12.33 -18.48
CA PRO A 21 8.46 -12.79 -17.24
C PRO A 21 9.17 -11.67 -16.47
N ASP A 22 9.80 -10.73 -17.18
CA ASP A 22 10.48 -9.59 -16.55
C ASP A 22 9.46 -8.62 -15.91
N LEU A 23 8.33 -8.39 -16.58
CA LEU A 23 7.24 -7.56 -16.03
C LEU A 23 6.58 -8.21 -14.82
N ASP A 24 6.42 -9.53 -14.82
CA ASP A 24 5.90 -10.28 -13.67
C ASP A 24 6.87 -10.20 -12.47
N LEU A 25 8.17 -10.31 -12.71
CA LEU A 25 9.19 -10.12 -11.67
C LEU A 25 9.18 -8.68 -11.12
N ALA A 26 9.14 -7.68 -12.00
CA ALA A 26 9.06 -6.28 -11.59
C ALA A 26 7.79 -6.03 -10.74
N LYS A 27 6.64 -6.58 -11.15
CA LYS A 27 5.38 -6.50 -10.39
C LYS A 27 5.53 -7.14 -9.01
N ALA A 28 6.11 -8.34 -8.92
CA ALA A 28 6.31 -9.03 -7.64
C ALA A 28 7.17 -8.21 -6.67
N ILE A 29 8.25 -7.60 -7.16
CA ILE A 29 9.11 -6.71 -6.36
C ILE A 29 8.31 -5.51 -5.87
N VAL A 30 7.65 -4.78 -6.76
CA VAL A 30 6.86 -3.58 -6.42
C VAL A 30 5.78 -3.91 -5.39
N GLN A 31 5.05 -5.02 -5.58
CA GLN A 31 4.03 -5.45 -4.63
C GLN A 31 4.59 -5.82 -3.26
N SER A 32 5.80 -6.38 -3.19
CA SER A 32 6.45 -6.70 -1.92
C SER A 32 6.79 -5.42 -1.13
N TYR A 33 7.23 -4.36 -1.84
CA TYR A 33 7.55 -3.06 -1.25
C TYR A 33 6.30 -2.32 -0.80
N THR A 34 5.27 -2.22 -1.66
CA THR A 34 3.99 -1.60 -1.30
C THR A 34 3.35 -2.27 -0.07
N ARG A 35 3.34 -3.61 -0.01
CA ARG A 35 2.84 -4.33 1.18
C ARG A 35 3.61 -4.03 2.46
N ARG A 36 4.91 -3.72 2.38
CA ARG A 36 5.73 -3.36 3.55
C ARG A 36 5.45 -1.95 4.03
N LEU A 37 5.18 -1.03 3.11
CA LEU A 37 4.92 0.38 3.37
C LEU A 37 3.48 0.62 3.87
N ALA A 38 2.56 -0.31 3.61
CA ALA A 38 1.19 -0.26 4.12
C ALA A 38 1.15 -0.24 5.65
N ARG A 39 0.84 0.93 6.19
CA ARG A 39 0.68 1.19 7.62
C ARG A 39 -0.58 2.01 7.86
N TYR A 40 -1.34 1.61 8.88
CA TYR A 40 -2.35 2.46 9.49
C TYR A 40 -1.64 3.47 10.39
N ARG A 41 -2.01 4.74 10.33
CA ARG A 41 -1.50 5.79 11.20
C ARG A 41 -2.64 6.26 12.11
N CYS A 42 -2.37 6.35 13.40
CA CYS A 42 -3.29 6.98 14.35
C CYS A 42 -3.27 8.50 14.14
N ASP A 43 -4.43 9.11 13.92
CA ASP A 43 -4.56 10.55 13.68
C ASP A 43 -4.37 11.37 14.96
N ASN A 44 -4.50 10.75 16.14
CA ASN A 44 -4.32 11.41 17.43
C ASN A 44 -2.86 11.46 17.91
N CYS A 45 -2.07 10.40 17.69
CA CYS A 45 -0.69 10.32 18.21
C CYS A 45 0.38 9.93 17.17
N GLY A 46 -0.02 9.64 15.93
CA GLY A 46 0.90 9.27 14.86
C GLY A 46 1.43 7.83 14.91
N PHE A 47 1.00 7.00 15.88
CA PHE A 47 1.41 5.61 15.97
C PHE A 47 1.09 4.82 14.69
N LYS A 48 2.07 4.07 14.19
CA LYS A 48 1.97 3.31 12.91
C LYS A 48 1.82 1.82 13.18
N ALA A 49 0.78 1.20 12.63
CA ALA A 49 0.46 -0.22 12.79
C ALA A 49 0.35 -0.94 11.44
N ARG A 50 0.69 -2.24 11.41
CA ARG A 50 0.51 -3.08 10.19
C ARG A 50 -0.91 -3.60 10.02
N GLN A 51 -1.64 -3.72 11.13
CA GLN A 51 -3.03 -4.15 11.19
C GLN A 51 -3.89 -3.04 11.78
N PHE A 52 -5.20 -3.11 11.52
CA PHE A 52 -6.14 -2.18 12.09
C PHE A 52 -6.39 -2.51 13.57
N TYR A 53 -6.48 -1.48 14.41
CA TYR A 53 -6.85 -1.61 15.81
C TYR A 53 -7.97 -0.61 16.12
N TRP A 54 -9.06 -1.10 16.73
CA TRP A 54 -10.15 -0.22 17.18
C TRP A 54 -9.69 0.76 18.26
N ARG A 55 -8.82 0.29 19.16
CA ARG A 55 -8.18 1.10 20.20
C ARG A 55 -6.69 1.20 19.91
N CYS A 56 -6.19 2.43 19.78
CA CYS A 56 -4.78 2.68 19.52
C CYS A 56 -3.89 2.11 20.65
N PRO A 57 -2.92 1.24 20.36
CA PRO A 57 -2.03 0.67 21.37
C PRO A 57 -1.14 1.70 22.08
N ALA A 58 -0.87 2.85 21.46
CA ALA A 58 0.02 3.87 22.01
C ALA A 58 -0.71 4.92 22.86
N CYS A 59 -1.79 5.53 22.34
CA CYS A 59 -2.51 6.59 23.05
C CYS A 59 -3.82 6.13 23.70
N GLY A 60 -4.27 4.90 23.45
CA GLY A 60 -5.51 4.36 24.02
C GLY A 60 -6.81 4.93 23.43
N GLY A 61 -6.73 5.83 22.44
CA GLY A 61 -7.89 6.41 21.77
C GLY A 61 -8.63 5.40 20.89
N TRP A 62 -9.95 5.54 20.81
CA TRP A 62 -10.83 4.72 19.99
C TRP A 62 -11.08 5.34 18.63
N GLU A 63 -11.20 4.50 17.60
CA GLU A 63 -11.54 4.92 16.22
C GLU A 63 -10.57 5.96 15.63
N THR A 64 -9.36 6.03 16.17
CA THR A 64 -8.35 7.04 15.78
C THR A 64 -7.62 6.73 14.46
N TYR A 65 -7.96 5.63 13.79
CA TYR A 65 -7.36 5.24 12.52
C TYR A 65 -8.34 5.52 11.39
N SER A 66 -7.88 6.23 10.37
CA SER A 66 -8.66 6.47 9.17
C SER A 66 -9.05 5.16 8.45
N PRO A 67 -10.26 5.08 7.84
CA PRO A 67 -10.75 3.87 7.17
C PRO A 67 -9.94 3.48 5.92
N LYS A 68 -9.22 4.43 5.31
CA LYS A 68 -8.25 4.15 4.23
C LYS A 68 -6.84 4.07 4.80
N ARG A 69 -5.98 3.25 4.20
CA ARG A 69 -4.56 3.18 4.61
C ARG A 69 -3.85 4.47 4.20
N THR A 70 -2.84 4.91 4.98
CA THR A 70 -2.16 6.18 4.73
C THR A 70 -1.57 6.28 3.32
N GLU A 71 -1.07 5.17 2.75
CA GLU A 71 -0.58 5.15 1.37
C GLU A 71 -1.67 5.33 0.30
N GLU A 72 -2.93 5.03 0.63
CA GLU A 72 -4.08 5.28 -0.24
C GLU A 72 -4.50 6.76 -0.20
N PHE A 73 -4.13 7.50 0.87
CA PHE A 73 -4.36 8.94 0.96
C PHE A 73 -3.40 9.74 0.08
N ASP A 74 -2.12 9.36 0.00
CA ASP A 74 -1.11 10.01 -0.87
C ASP A 74 -1.43 9.92 -2.39
N LEU A 75 -2.45 9.15 -2.77
CA LEU A 75 -2.93 9.01 -4.16
C LEU A 75 -4.17 9.87 -4.47
N THR A 76 -4.76 10.50 -3.47
CA THR A 76 -5.88 11.44 -3.66
C THR A 76 -5.32 12.86 -3.54
N PRO A 77 -5.50 13.72 -4.54
CA PRO A 77 -5.04 15.10 -4.48
C PRO A 77 -5.79 15.91 -3.40
#